data_AF-J4VQN7-F1
#
_entry.id   AF-J4VQN7-F1
#
_cell.length_a   1.000
_cell.length_b   1.000
_cell.length_c   1.000
_cell.angle_alpha   90.00
_cell.angle_beta   90.00
_cell.angle_gamma   90.00
#
_symmetry.space_group_name_H-M   'P 1'
#
loop_
_entity.id
_entity.type
_entity.pdbx_description
1 polymer ?
#
loop_
_entity_poly.entity_id
_entity_poly.type
_entity_poly.pdbx_seq_one_letter_code
_entity_poly.pdbx_strand_id
1 'polypeptide(L)'
;MKSFSRHLLQLLLGAIILHALWLAGYLLIRSEVLPAPWAVYAHMAHLNGSDLLAHTLTSLQRIGWGILIATVLSAILSLSMILYPRVGRTLSTFIYFTYPIPKLALLPVVMLLGGLGEATKVVMIVLIILFQLAVSMRDALLAIPEEHFAVTRSLGASTWGLLRHLLLPAALPAALSALRIAIGTAISVLFVTETYGTTEGLGYYISDAWMRIDYLDMYAGIALLSLMGVGLFILIDLLEAILCPWQSIGKDKAYRA
;
A
#
# COMPACT_ATOMS: atom_id res chain seq x y z
N MET A 1 12.83 19.77 -10.84
CA MET A 1 11.55 20.50 -11.13
C MET A 1 10.84 20.03 -12.40
N LYS A 2 11.51 19.84 -13.56
CA LYS A 2 10.85 19.37 -14.80
C LYS A 2 10.24 17.95 -14.70
N SER A 3 10.84 17.04 -13.93
CA SER A 3 10.31 15.68 -13.71
C SER A 3 9.00 15.69 -12.89
N PHE A 4 8.96 16.47 -11.80
CA PHE A 4 7.77 16.60 -10.94
C PHE A 4 6.55 17.16 -11.70
N SER A 5 6.76 18.15 -12.57
CA SER A 5 5.71 18.72 -13.41
C SER A 5 5.11 17.71 -14.41
N ARG A 6 5.92 16.79 -14.96
CA ARG A 6 5.42 15.72 -15.84
C ARG A 6 4.60 14.68 -15.08
N HIS A 7 5.04 14.31 -13.87
CA HIS A 7 4.31 13.36 -13.04
C HIS A 7 2.96 13.92 -12.59
N LEU A 8 2.92 15.19 -12.16
CA LEU A 8 1.67 15.88 -11.84
C LEU A 8 0.72 15.93 -13.04
N LEU A 9 1.24 16.21 -14.24
CA LEU A 9 0.45 16.21 -15.46
C LEU A 9 -0.14 14.83 -15.78
N GLN A 10 0.60 13.75 -15.56
CA GLN A 10 0.09 12.38 -15.72
C GLN A 10 -1.02 12.05 -14.71
N LEU A 11 -0.87 12.45 -13.45
CA LEU A 11 -1.90 12.28 -12.43
C LEU A 11 -3.18 13.04 -12.80
N LEU A 12 -3.05 14.29 -13.26
CA LEU A 12 -4.18 15.09 -13.73
C LEU A 12 -4.87 14.47 -14.94
N LEU A 13 -4.10 13.98 -15.93
CA LEU A 13 -4.66 13.27 -17.08
C LEU A 13 -5.43 12.01 -16.64
N GLY A 14 -4.87 11.22 -15.72
CA GLY A 14 -5.55 10.06 -15.15
C GLY A 14 -6.85 10.43 -14.44
N ALA A 15 -6.84 11.49 -13.63
CA ALA A 15 -8.03 12.01 -12.96
C ALA A 15 -9.09 12.46 -13.96
N ILE A 16 -8.71 13.19 -15.01
CA ILE A 16 -9.62 13.64 -16.08
C ILE A 16 -10.23 12.44 -16.80
N ILE A 17 -9.45 11.43 -17.15
CA ILE A 17 -9.94 10.21 -17.80
C ILE A 17 -10.95 9.49 -16.90
N LEU A 18 -10.64 9.32 -15.62
CA LEU A 18 -11.56 8.71 -14.66
C LEU A 18 -12.88 9.48 -14.55
N HIS A 19 -12.82 10.81 -14.47
CA HIS A 19 -14.03 11.65 -14.40
C HIS A 19 -14.82 11.62 -15.70
N ALA A 20 -14.16 11.60 -16.85
CA ALA A 20 -14.81 11.46 -18.15
C ALA A 20 -15.54 10.11 -18.27
N LEU A 21 -14.94 9.02 -17.78
CA LEU A 21 -15.57 7.71 -17.73
C LEU A 21 -16.78 7.68 -16.79
N TRP A 22 -16.69 8.30 -15.61
CA TRP A 22 -17.82 8.41 -14.70
C TRP A 22 -18.96 9.24 -15.31
N LEU A 23 -18.65 10.39 -15.92
CA LEU A 23 -19.63 11.22 -16.61
C LEU A 23 -20.30 10.47 -17.77
N ALA A 24 -19.53 9.76 -18.59
CA ALA A 24 -20.07 8.93 -19.66
C ALA A 24 -21.00 7.85 -19.10
N GLY A 25 -20.60 7.18 -18.01
CA GLY A 25 -21.44 6.22 -17.31
C GLY A 25 -22.77 6.82 -16.83
N TYR A 26 -22.72 7.99 -16.19
CA TYR A 26 -23.92 8.71 -15.73
C TYR A 26 -24.90 8.99 -16.89
N LEU A 27 -24.38 9.52 -18.01
CA LEU A 27 -25.19 9.89 -19.18
C LEU A 27 -25.81 8.68 -19.91
N LEU A 28 -25.09 7.54 -19.92
CA LEU A 28 -25.52 6.31 -20.59
C LEU A 28 -26.50 5.49 -19.74
N ILE A 29 -26.24 5.33 -18.45
CA ILE A 29 -27.02 4.45 -17.57
C ILE A 29 -28.31 5.14 -17.10
N ARG A 30 -28.28 6.46 -16.87
CA ARG A 30 -29.44 7.27 -16.41
C ARG A 30 -30.18 6.67 -15.21
N SER A 31 -29.42 6.13 -14.24
CA SER A 31 -29.94 5.56 -12.99
C SER A 31 -29.48 6.40 -11.81
N GLU A 32 -30.34 6.54 -10.79
CA GLU A 32 -30.01 7.22 -9.53
C GLU A 32 -28.88 6.53 -8.76
N VAL A 33 -28.63 5.24 -9.05
CA VAL A 33 -27.54 4.45 -8.47
C VAL A 33 -26.16 5.03 -8.84
N LEU A 34 -26.04 5.69 -10.01
CA LEU A 34 -24.81 6.33 -10.44
C LEU A 34 -25.04 7.85 -10.47
N PRO A 35 -24.81 8.57 -9.36
CA PRO A 35 -25.04 10.01 -9.30
C PRO A 35 -24.08 10.76 -10.23
N ALA A 36 -24.47 11.98 -10.59
CA ALA A 36 -23.61 12.87 -11.36
C ALA A 36 -22.38 13.29 -10.53
N PRO A 37 -21.17 13.35 -11.13
CA PRO A 37 -19.95 13.70 -10.41
C PRO A 37 -20.05 15.04 -9.66
N TRP A 38 -20.63 16.07 -10.29
CA TRP A 38 -20.81 17.39 -9.67
C TRP A 38 -21.76 17.37 -8.48
N ALA A 39 -22.76 16.48 -8.47
CA ALA A 39 -23.68 16.34 -7.34
C ALA A 39 -22.95 15.80 -6.12
N VAL A 40 -22.04 14.84 -6.32
CA VAL A 40 -21.19 14.31 -5.25
C VAL A 40 -20.25 15.39 -4.71
N TYR A 41 -19.59 16.17 -5.57
CA TYR A 41 -18.70 17.26 -5.10
C TYR A 41 -19.45 18.37 -4.35
N ALA A 42 -20.64 18.74 -4.84
CA ALA A 42 -21.48 19.71 -4.15
C ALA A 42 -21.95 19.19 -2.79
N HIS A 43 -22.34 17.91 -2.72
CA HIS A 43 -22.73 17.25 -1.48
C HIS A 43 -21.58 17.21 -0.48
N MET A 44 -20.37 16.85 -0.92
CA MET A 44 -19.17 16.84 -0.08
C MET A 44 -18.87 18.20 0.57
N ALA A 45 -19.18 19.31 -0.10
CA ALA A 45 -19.00 20.65 0.46
C ALA A 45 -20.02 20.99 1.57
N HIS A 46 -21.13 20.27 1.63
CA HIS A 46 -22.21 20.47 2.59
C HIS A 46 -22.16 19.47 3.76
N LEU A 47 -21.33 18.43 3.66
CA LEU A 47 -21.13 17.46 4.72
C LEU A 47 -20.44 18.08 5.94
N ASN A 48 -20.73 17.54 7.13
CA ASN A 48 -20.02 17.87 8.35
C ASN A 48 -18.55 17.43 8.22
N GLY A 49 -17.69 18.35 7.79
CA GLY A 49 -16.29 18.04 7.52
C GLY A 49 -15.56 17.38 8.71
N SER A 50 -15.94 17.68 9.95
CA SER A 50 -15.35 17.06 11.14
C SER A 50 -15.60 15.56 11.25
N ASP A 51 -16.79 15.10 10.86
CA ASP A 51 -17.21 13.70 10.95
C ASP A 51 -16.51 12.85 9.87
N LEU A 52 -16.55 13.36 8.64
CA LEU A 52 -15.92 12.72 7.50
C LEU A 52 -14.37 12.70 7.62
N LEU A 53 -13.79 13.75 8.21
CA LEU A 53 -12.36 13.78 8.55
C LEU A 53 -12.01 12.76 9.64
N ALA A 54 -12.88 12.53 10.63
CA ALA A 54 -12.64 11.53 11.68
C ALA A 54 -12.58 10.12 11.07
N HIS A 55 -13.54 9.76 10.22
CA HIS A 55 -13.52 8.49 9.51
C HIS A 55 -12.29 8.34 8.60
N THR A 56 -11.94 9.40 7.85
CA THR A 56 -10.74 9.41 6.99
C THR A 56 -9.47 9.20 7.80
N LEU A 57 -9.33 9.89 8.94
CA LEU A 57 -8.16 9.80 9.79
C LEU A 57 -8.05 8.42 10.43
N THR A 58 -9.16 7.84 10.87
CA THR A 58 -9.19 6.47 11.44
C THR A 58 -8.71 5.44 10.41
N SER A 59 -9.23 5.49 9.18
CA SER A 59 -8.77 4.62 8.08
C SER A 59 -7.30 4.82 7.75
N LEU A 60 -6.83 6.08 7.73
CA LEU A 60 -5.43 6.42 7.47
C LEU A 60 -4.50 5.89 8.59
N GLN A 61 -4.92 5.96 9.85
CA GLN A 61 -4.17 5.40 10.98
C GLN A 61 -4.07 3.88 10.89
N ARG A 62 -5.18 3.19 10.58
CA ARG A 62 -5.22 1.73 10.44
C ARG A 62 -4.29 1.24 9.35
N ILE A 63 -4.34 1.85 8.16
CA ILE A 63 -3.45 1.49 7.05
C ILE A 63 -2.00 1.88 7.34
N GLY A 64 -1.76 3.03 8.00
CA GLY A 64 -0.43 3.46 8.42
C GLY A 64 0.23 2.45 9.37
N TRP A 65 -0.47 2.00 10.40
CA TRP A 65 0.02 0.96 11.32
C TRP A 65 0.24 -0.37 10.60
N GLY A 66 -0.69 -0.76 9.72
CA GLY A 66 -0.55 -1.99 8.94
C GLY A 66 0.69 -1.99 8.05
N ILE A 67 0.93 -0.89 7.33
CA ILE A 67 2.11 -0.68 6.49
C ILE A 67 3.39 -0.70 7.34
N LEU A 68 3.41 0.02 8.46
CA LEU A 68 4.59 0.13 9.32
C LEU A 68 4.98 -1.24 9.88
N ILE A 69 4.03 -1.95 10.48
CA ILE A 69 4.25 -3.28 11.07
C ILE A 69 4.68 -4.27 9.99
N ALA A 70 3.98 -4.30 8.85
CA ALA A 70 4.33 -5.20 7.76
C ALA A 70 5.74 -4.94 7.24
N THR A 71 6.10 -3.67 7.01
CA THR A 71 7.42 -3.30 6.49
C THR A 71 8.55 -3.75 7.44
N VAL A 72 8.39 -3.51 8.75
CA VAL A 72 9.37 -3.93 9.76
C VAL A 72 9.50 -5.45 9.80
N LEU A 73 8.37 -6.18 9.85
CA LEU A 73 8.39 -7.64 9.89
C LEU A 73 8.96 -8.25 8.61
N SER A 74 8.60 -7.73 7.44
CA SER A 74 9.14 -8.18 6.15
C SER A 74 10.64 -7.89 6.02
N ALA A 75 11.11 -6.76 6.53
CA ALA A 75 12.54 -6.45 6.56
C ALA A 75 13.30 -7.45 7.44
N ILE A 76 12.83 -7.68 8.67
CA ILE A 76 13.43 -8.67 9.57
C ILE A 76 13.44 -10.06 8.91
N LEU A 77 12.32 -10.47 8.33
CA LEU A 77 12.19 -11.76 7.67
C LEU A 77 13.19 -11.90 6.51
N SER A 78 13.18 -10.96 5.56
CA SER A 78 14.02 -11.02 4.36
C SER A 78 15.51 -10.94 4.67
N LEU A 79 15.89 -10.07 5.60
CA LEU A 79 17.30 -9.95 6.03
C LEU A 79 17.78 -11.21 6.75
N SER A 80 16.93 -11.79 7.63
CA SER A 80 17.27 -13.03 8.33
C SER A 80 17.49 -14.21 7.36
N MET A 81 16.76 -14.24 6.24
CA MET A 81 16.91 -15.29 5.22
C MET A 81 18.28 -15.25 4.54
N ILE A 82 18.85 -14.06 4.38
CA ILE A 82 20.14 -13.85 3.72
C ILE A 82 21.30 -14.02 4.70
N LEU A 83 21.15 -13.50 5.92
CA LEU A 83 22.20 -13.59 6.95
C LEU A 83 22.39 -15.02 7.48
N TYR A 84 21.32 -15.83 7.49
CA TYR A 84 21.33 -17.18 8.07
C TYR A 84 20.83 -18.23 7.05
N PRO A 85 21.73 -18.91 6.30
CA PRO A 85 21.33 -19.81 5.20
C PRO A 85 20.42 -20.98 5.60
N ARG A 86 20.46 -21.41 6.87
CA ARG A 86 19.53 -22.45 7.40
C ARG A 86 18.12 -21.89 7.58
N VAL A 87 18.02 -20.71 8.17
CA VAL A 87 16.75 -19.99 8.38
C VAL A 87 16.16 -19.59 7.02
N GLY A 88 17.00 -19.12 6.09
CA GLY A 88 16.61 -18.78 4.73
C GLY A 88 15.92 -19.93 4.00
N ARG A 89 16.45 -21.17 4.10
CA ARG A 89 15.82 -22.35 3.49
C ARG A 89 14.44 -22.64 4.08
N THR A 90 14.32 -22.70 5.40
CA THR A 90 13.05 -22.97 6.07
C THR A 90 11.99 -21.91 5.79
N LEU A 91 12.36 -20.62 5.89
CA LEU A 91 11.46 -19.52 5.64
C LEU A 91 11.06 -19.43 4.17
N SER A 92 11.95 -19.74 3.24
CA SER A 92 11.62 -19.76 1.80
C SER A 92 10.54 -20.78 1.51
N THR A 93 10.66 -21.99 2.09
CA THR A 93 9.63 -23.02 1.99
C THR A 93 8.32 -22.56 2.63
N PHE A 94 8.37 -21.98 3.83
CA PHE A 94 7.16 -21.48 4.52
C PHE A 94 6.44 -20.39 3.72
N ILE A 95 7.18 -19.41 3.19
CA ILE A 95 6.65 -18.35 2.33
C ILE A 95 6.05 -18.96 1.06
N TYR A 96 6.71 -19.95 0.44
CA TYR A 96 6.19 -20.60 -0.77
C TYR A 96 4.80 -21.21 -0.56
N PHE A 97 4.55 -21.86 0.58
CA PHE A 97 3.23 -22.42 0.90
C PHE A 97 2.20 -21.39 1.35
N THR A 98 2.65 -20.33 2.04
CA THR A 98 1.74 -19.34 2.64
C THR A 98 1.36 -18.23 1.65
N TYR A 99 2.25 -17.93 0.68
CA TYR A 99 2.05 -16.89 -0.32
C TYR A 99 0.83 -17.09 -1.24
N PRO A 100 0.45 -18.29 -1.71
CA PRO A 100 -0.75 -18.45 -2.53
C PRO A 100 -2.07 -18.42 -1.74
N ILE A 101 -2.02 -18.45 -0.40
CA ILE A 101 -3.24 -18.48 0.43
C ILE A 101 -4.03 -17.17 0.23
N PRO A 102 -5.34 -17.22 -0.04
CA PRO A 102 -6.17 -16.02 -0.12
C PRO A 102 -6.34 -15.43 1.28
N LYS A 103 -5.50 -14.45 1.65
CA LYS A 103 -5.46 -13.88 3.01
C LYS A 103 -6.81 -13.29 3.43
N LEU A 104 -7.57 -12.73 2.49
CA LEU A 104 -8.91 -12.22 2.79
C LEU A 104 -9.87 -13.33 3.25
N ALA A 105 -9.71 -14.58 2.78
CA ALA A 105 -10.51 -15.71 3.24
C ALA A 105 -10.21 -16.10 4.71
N LEU A 106 -9.09 -15.62 5.28
CA LEU A 106 -8.75 -15.80 6.68
C LEU A 106 -9.45 -14.78 7.59
N LEU A 107 -10.18 -13.80 7.04
CA LEU A 107 -10.86 -12.75 7.81
C LEU A 107 -11.72 -13.30 8.96
N PRO A 108 -12.59 -14.32 8.77
CA PRO A 108 -13.40 -14.85 9.86
C PRO A 108 -12.55 -15.47 10.98
N VAL A 109 -11.42 -16.09 10.63
CA VAL A 109 -10.49 -16.69 11.60
C VAL A 109 -9.81 -15.60 12.42
N VAL A 110 -9.34 -14.53 11.76
CA VAL A 110 -8.74 -13.38 12.45
C VAL A 110 -9.77 -12.70 13.36
N MET A 111 -11.02 -12.58 12.93
CA MET A 111 -12.11 -12.06 13.75
C MET A 111 -12.42 -12.94 14.96
N LEU A 112 -12.41 -14.26 14.80
CA LEU A 112 -12.67 -15.20 15.90
C LEU A 112 -11.57 -15.11 16.97
N LEU A 113 -10.31 -14.96 16.55
CA LEU A 113 -9.15 -14.95 17.44
C LEU A 113 -8.88 -13.56 18.04
N GLY A 114 -8.97 -12.51 17.22
CA GLY A 114 -8.64 -11.13 17.58
C GLY A 114 -9.85 -10.26 17.94
N GLY A 115 -11.06 -10.80 17.82
CA GLY A 115 -12.31 -10.06 18.00
C GLY A 115 -12.61 -9.12 16.83
N LEU A 116 -13.52 -8.17 17.07
CA LEU A 116 -13.94 -7.17 16.08
C LEU A 116 -13.26 -5.80 16.26
N GLY A 117 -12.26 -5.69 17.14
CA GLY A 117 -11.59 -4.42 17.43
C GLY A 117 -10.62 -3.94 16.34
N GLU A 118 -9.89 -2.87 16.65
CA GLU A 118 -8.87 -2.25 15.80
C GLU A 118 -7.76 -3.21 15.37
N ALA A 119 -7.36 -4.12 16.26
CA ALA A 119 -6.30 -5.09 16.00
C ALA A 119 -6.60 -5.96 14.77
N THR A 120 -7.84 -6.40 14.59
CA THR A 120 -8.24 -7.25 13.45
C THR A 120 -8.06 -6.53 12.12
N LYS A 121 -8.39 -5.23 12.05
CA LYS A 121 -8.23 -4.43 10.82
C LYS A 121 -6.75 -4.34 10.46
N VAL A 122 -5.91 -3.98 11.44
CA VAL A 122 -4.47 -3.83 11.25
C VAL A 122 -3.83 -5.17 10.89
N VAL A 123 -4.18 -6.27 11.57
CA VAL A 123 -3.63 -7.61 11.30
C VAL A 123 -3.93 -8.05 9.86
N MET A 124 -5.14 -7.80 9.36
CA MET A 124 -5.51 -8.15 7.98
C MET A 124 -4.68 -7.39 6.95
N ILE A 125 -4.43 -6.10 7.19
CA ILE A 125 -3.54 -5.28 6.35
C ILE A 125 -2.11 -5.84 6.40
N VAL A 126 -1.62 -6.17 7.60
CA VAL A 126 -0.29 -6.77 7.78
C VAL A 126 -0.16 -8.06 7.01
N LEU A 127 -1.13 -8.98 7.10
CA LEU A 127 -1.09 -10.27 6.42
C LEU A 127 -0.99 -10.15 4.89
N ILE A 128 -1.55 -9.09 4.32
CA ILE A 128 -1.52 -8.88 2.86
C ILE A 128 -0.20 -8.28 2.41
N ILE A 129 0.28 -7.28 3.15
CA ILE A 129 1.49 -6.55 2.79
C ILE A 129 2.74 -7.38 3.10
N LEU A 130 2.76 -8.08 4.23
CA LEU A 130 3.94 -8.78 4.77
C LEU A 130 4.61 -9.68 3.73
N PHE A 131 3.85 -10.60 3.13
CA PHE A 131 4.44 -11.60 2.23
C PHE A 131 4.86 -11.01 0.90
N GLN A 132 4.10 -10.04 0.36
CA GLN A 132 4.47 -9.34 -0.88
C GLN A 132 5.80 -8.61 -0.72
N LEU A 133 5.97 -7.86 0.37
CA LEU A 133 7.21 -7.16 0.68
C LEU A 133 8.35 -8.14 0.95
N ALA A 134 8.10 -9.19 1.73
CA ALA A 134 9.15 -10.15 2.08
C ALA A 134 9.70 -10.89 0.86
N VAL A 135 8.83 -11.32 -0.05
CA VAL A 135 9.24 -11.96 -1.31
C VAL A 135 10.05 -10.98 -2.16
N SER A 136 9.55 -9.77 -2.38
CA SER A 136 10.23 -8.79 -3.22
C SER A 136 11.59 -8.34 -2.65
N MET A 137 11.68 -8.15 -1.33
CA MET A 137 12.94 -7.80 -0.67
C MET A 137 13.93 -8.95 -0.71
N ARG A 138 13.48 -10.19 -0.43
CA ARG A 138 14.33 -11.38 -0.55
C ARG A 138 14.91 -11.52 -1.95
N ASP A 139 14.07 -11.40 -2.98
CA ASP A 139 14.50 -11.59 -4.37
C ASP A 139 15.51 -10.51 -4.78
N ALA A 140 15.32 -9.26 -4.34
CA ALA A 140 16.29 -8.19 -4.55
C ALA A 140 17.62 -8.44 -3.82
N LEU A 141 17.58 -9.01 -2.63
CA LEU A 141 18.79 -9.35 -1.86
C LEU A 141 19.54 -10.55 -2.48
N LEU A 142 18.83 -11.55 -3.01
CA LEU A 142 19.42 -12.70 -3.70
C LEU A 142 20.02 -12.32 -5.07
N ALA A 143 19.53 -11.24 -5.68
CA ALA A 143 20.05 -10.74 -6.95
C ALA A 143 21.40 -9.99 -6.82
N ILE A 144 21.89 -9.75 -5.59
CA ILE A 144 23.18 -9.11 -5.37
C ILE A 144 24.31 -10.08 -5.76
N PRO A 145 25.20 -9.72 -6.71
CA PRO A 145 26.31 -10.57 -7.09
C PRO A 145 27.26 -10.88 -5.91
N GLU A 146 27.79 -12.10 -5.85
CA GLU A 146 28.66 -12.56 -4.77
C GLU A 146 29.92 -11.70 -4.62
N GLU A 147 30.39 -11.09 -5.71
CA GLU A 147 31.55 -10.19 -5.72
C GLU A 147 31.33 -8.98 -4.81
N HIS A 148 30.10 -8.46 -4.72
CA HIS A 148 29.80 -7.33 -3.84
C HIS A 148 29.92 -7.72 -2.36
N PHE A 149 29.55 -8.95 -2.01
CA PHE A 149 29.76 -9.47 -0.66
C PHE A 149 31.25 -9.63 -0.36
N ALA A 150 32.04 -10.17 -1.31
CA ALA A 150 33.48 -10.34 -1.16
C ALA A 150 34.19 -8.99 -0.97
N VAL A 151 33.92 -8.01 -1.85
CA VAL A 151 34.51 -6.65 -1.77
C VAL A 151 34.16 -5.98 -0.44
N THR A 152 32.90 -6.04 -0.02
CA THR A 152 32.45 -5.42 1.23
C THR A 152 33.17 -6.04 2.44
N ARG A 153 33.34 -7.36 2.46
CA ARG A 153 34.08 -8.06 3.53
C ARG A 153 35.58 -7.76 3.51
N SER A 154 36.20 -7.66 2.34
CA SER A 154 37.62 -7.32 2.20
C SER A 154 37.94 -5.90 2.72
N LEU A 155 36.96 -5.00 2.70
CA LEU A 155 37.06 -3.67 3.30
C LEU A 155 36.89 -3.68 4.84
N GLY A 156 36.81 -4.86 5.47
CA GLY A 156 36.70 -5.01 6.92
C GLY A 156 35.28 -4.81 7.46
N ALA A 157 34.25 -4.86 6.62
CA ALA A 157 32.88 -4.69 7.06
C ALA A 157 32.44 -5.84 7.99
N SER A 158 32.00 -5.48 9.20
CA SER A 158 31.28 -6.39 10.09
C SER A 158 29.88 -6.70 9.53
N THR A 159 29.12 -7.60 10.18
CA THR A 159 27.72 -7.89 9.81
C THR A 159 26.86 -6.62 9.77
N TRP A 160 27.11 -5.66 10.67
CA TRP A 160 26.44 -4.37 10.65
C TRP A 160 26.84 -3.51 9.46
N GLY A 161 28.12 -3.54 9.08
CA GLY A 161 28.62 -2.90 7.86
C GLY A 161 27.96 -3.48 6.61
N LEU A 162 27.83 -4.80 6.52
CA LEU A 162 27.13 -5.48 5.43
C LEU A 162 25.65 -5.07 5.37
N LEU A 163 24.98 -5.03 6.52
CA LEU A 163 23.58 -4.64 6.62
C LEU A 163 23.36 -3.21 6.10
N ARG A 164 24.13 -2.25 6.62
CA ARG A 164 23.95 -0.83 6.35
C ARG A 164 24.37 -0.43 4.93
N HIS A 165 25.45 -1.02 4.41
CA HIS A 165 26.07 -0.56 3.17
C HIS A 165 25.74 -1.42 1.94
N LEU A 166 25.26 -2.66 2.12
CA LEU A 166 24.92 -3.54 1.02
C LEU A 166 23.45 -3.98 1.04
N LEU A 167 23.00 -4.58 2.14
CA LEU A 167 21.68 -5.23 2.18
C LEU A 167 20.52 -4.21 2.22
N LEU A 168 20.56 -3.23 3.12
CA LEU A 168 19.50 -2.22 3.23
C LEU A 168 19.35 -1.37 1.95
N PRO A 169 20.44 -0.83 1.36
CA PRO A 169 20.33 -0.07 0.10
C PRO A 169 19.79 -0.89 -1.08
N ALA A 170 20.02 -2.20 -1.10
CA ALA A 170 19.49 -3.10 -2.13
C ALA A 170 18.01 -3.46 -1.90
N ALA A 171 17.62 -3.71 -0.64
CA ALA A 171 16.26 -4.13 -0.31
C ALA A 171 15.24 -2.98 -0.35
N LEU A 172 15.67 -1.75 -0.05
CA LEU A 172 14.78 -0.61 0.12
C LEU A 172 13.99 -0.22 -1.16
N PRO A 173 14.61 -0.11 -2.36
CA PRO A 173 13.84 0.14 -3.59
C PRO A 173 12.81 -0.95 -3.87
N ALA A 174 13.16 -2.21 -3.62
CA ALA A 174 12.27 -3.34 -3.81
C ALA A 174 11.09 -3.31 -2.82
N ALA A 175 11.35 -2.95 -1.56
CA ALA A 175 10.30 -2.78 -0.55
C ALA A 175 9.29 -1.70 -0.96
N LEU A 176 9.76 -0.54 -1.42
CA LEU A 176 8.89 0.57 -1.86
C LEU A 176 8.08 0.20 -3.11
N SER A 177 8.70 -0.48 -4.08
CA SER A 177 7.99 -0.97 -5.27
C SER A 177 6.92 -2.01 -4.92
N ALA A 178 7.23 -2.95 -4.04
CA ALA A 178 6.27 -3.94 -3.57
C ALA A 178 5.13 -3.31 -2.78
N LEU A 179 5.45 -2.31 -1.95
CA LEU A 179 4.46 -1.58 -1.16
C LEU A 179 3.51 -0.76 -2.05
N ARG A 180 4.00 -0.16 -3.13
CA ARG A 180 3.16 0.53 -4.13
C ARG A 180 2.08 -0.40 -4.70
N ILE A 181 2.44 -1.63 -5.04
CA ILE A 181 1.50 -2.65 -5.51
C ILE A 181 0.55 -3.07 -4.38
N ALA A 182 1.08 -3.25 -3.17
CA ALA A 182 0.31 -3.72 -2.02
C ALA A 182 -0.67 -2.68 -1.45
N ILE A 183 -0.48 -1.37 -1.65
CA ILE A 183 -1.45 -0.36 -1.20
C ILE A 183 -2.82 -0.59 -1.82
N GLY A 184 -2.88 -0.88 -3.13
CA GLY A 184 -4.17 -1.07 -3.81
C GLY A 184 -4.98 -2.20 -3.17
N THR A 185 -4.35 -3.33 -2.90
CA THR A 185 -4.99 -4.47 -2.23
C THR A 185 -5.24 -4.21 -0.74
N ALA A 186 -4.36 -3.49 -0.06
CA ALA A 186 -4.52 -3.10 1.34
C ALA A 186 -5.74 -2.19 1.55
N ILE A 187 -6.01 -1.26 0.63
CA ILE A 187 -7.20 -0.39 0.69
C ILE A 187 -8.47 -1.19 0.47
N SER A 188 -8.48 -2.11 -0.51
CA SER A 188 -9.63 -3.00 -0.71
C SER A 188 -9.93 -3.83 0.53
N VAL A 189 -8.89 -4.30 1.23
CA VAL A 189 -9.09 -5.08 2.46
C VAL A 189 -9.44 -4.20 3.65
N LEU A 190 -8.88 -3.00 3.75
CA LEU A 190 -9.31 -2.02 4.74
C LEU A 190 -10.82 -1.81 4.62
N PHE A 191 -11.33 -1.51 3.41
CA PHE A 191 -12.77 -1.38 3.15
C PHE A 191 -13.59 -2.57 3.70
N VAL A 192 -13.19 -3.80 3.33
CA VAL A 192 -13.89 -5.01 3.79
C VAL A 192 -13.82 -5.16 5.32
N THR A 193 -12.66 -4.92 5.93
CA THR A 193 -12.49 -5.11 7.38
C THR A 193 -13.18 -4.04 8.21
N GLU A 194 -13.34 -2.82 7.67
CA GLU A 194 -14.09 -1.73 8.29
C GLU A 194 -15.61 -1.89 8.15
N THR A 195 -16.08 -2.80 7.30
CA THR A 195 -17.51 -3.15 7.20
C THR A 195 -18.01 -3.87 8.46
N TYR A 196 -17.10 -4.44 9.27
CA TYR A 196 -17.47 -5.31 10.39
C TYR A 196 -17.03 -4.76 11.74
N GLY A 197 -18.00 -4.63 12.65
CA GLY A 197 -17.75 -4.41 14.09
C GLY A 197 -16.96 -3.14 14.40
N THR A 198 -17.16 -2.08 13.64
CA THR A 198 -16.69 -0.73 13.91
C THR A 198 -17.75 0.27 13.45
N THR A 199 -17.75 1.46 14.07
CA THR A 199 -18.59 2.61 13.69
C THR A 199 -17.75 3.74 13.13
N GLU A 200 -16.49 3.45 12.80
CA GLU A 200 -15.51 4.43 12.37
C GLU A 200 -14.75 3.91 11.15
N GLY A 201 -14.36 4.83 10.27
CA GLY A 201 -13.59 4.53 9.07
C GLY A 201 -14.40 4.69 7.79
N LEU A 202 -13.70 4.94 6.68
CA LEU A 202 -14.29 5.15 5.37
C LEU A 202 -15.02 3.89 4.87
N GLY A 203 -14.53 2.68 5.16
CA GLY A 203 -15.23 1.46 4.78
C GLY A 203 -16.53 1.23 5.54
N TYR A 204 -16.58 1.63 6.82
CA TYR A 204 -17.83 1.69 7.58
C TYR A 204 -18.77 2.71 6.95
N TYR A 205 -18.32 3.95 6.74
CA TYR A 205 -19.11 5.03 6.19
C TYR A 205 -19.73 4.69 4.83
N ILE A 206 -18.95 4.09 3.91
CA ILE A 206 -19.44 3.65 2.60
C ILE A 206 -20.51 2.56 2.76
N SER A 207 -20.27 1.58 3.64
CA SER A 207 -21.20 0.45 3.83
C SER A 207 -22.51 0.88 4.50
N ASP A 208 -22.42 1.80 5.43
CA ASP A 208 -23.54 2.40 6.15
C ASP A 208 -24.39 3.29 5.21
N ALA A 209 -23.75 4.13 4.40
CA ALA A 209 -24.43 4.90 3.35
C ALA A 209 -25.10 4.00 2.30
N TRP A 210 -24.43 2.92 1.90
CA TRP A 210 -25.00 1.91 1.00
C TRP A 210 -26.25 1.25 1.58
N MET A 211 -26.24 0.91 2.87
CA MET A 211 -27.40 0.32 3.56
C MET A 211 -28.57 1.29 3.68
N ARG A 212 -28.29 2.60 3.79
CA ARG A 212 -29.31 3.67 3.75
C ARG A 212 -29.80 4.02 2.35
N ILE A 213 -29.20 3.46 1.29
CA ILE A 213 -29.45 3.84 -0.10
C ILE A 213 -29.11 5.33 -0.34
N ASP A 214 -28.17 5.88 0.45
CA ASP A 214 -27.64 7.22 0.25
C ASP A 214 -26.44 7.15 -0.69
N TYR A 215 -26.69 7.27 -1.99
CA TYR A 215 -25.64 7.21 -3.00
C TYR A 215 -24.71 8.43 -2.95
N LEU A 216 -25.16 9.60 -2.48
CA LEU A 216 -24.28 10.77 -2.43
C LEU A 216 -23.21 10.60 -1.34
N ASP A 217 -23.61 10.14 -0.14
CA ASP A 217 -22.70 9.78 0.94
C ASP A 217 -21.77 8.62 0.51
N MET A 218 -22.33 7.58 -0.09
CA MET A 218 -21.56 6.40 -0.53
C MET A 218 -20.44 6.80 -1.51
N TYR A 219 -20.76 7.59 -2.54
CA TYR A 219 -19.77 8.04 -3.52
C TYR A 219 -18.79 9.07 -2.94
N ALA A 220 -19.21 9.90 -1.97
CA ALA A 220 -18.30 10.79 -1.23
C ALA A 220 -17.24 9.99 -0.45
N GLY A 221 -17.67 8.93 0.25
CA GLY A 221 -16.77 8.00 0.95
C GLY A 221 -15.80 7.30 -0.01
N ILE A 222 -16.29 6.80 -1.15
CA ILE A 222 -15.47 6.17 -2.19
C ILE A 222 -14.43 7.16 -2.75
N ALA A 223 -14.82 8.41 -3.00
CA ALA A 223 -13.93 9.45 -3.50
C ALA A 223 -12.80 9.73 -2.50
N LEU A 224 -13.11 9.82 -1.20
CA LEU A 224 -12.11 10.03 -0.16
C LEU A 224 -11.19 8.82 0.03
N LEU A 225 -11.73 7.61 0.00
CA LEU A 225 -10.92 6.38 0.08
C LEU A 225 -9.96 6.28 -1.12
N SER A 226 -10.43 6.68 -2.30
CA SER A 226 -9.61 6.76 -3.52
C SER A 226 -8.52 7.83 -3.41
N LEU A 227 -8.86 9.02 -2.89
CA LEU A 227 -7.92 10.12 -2.67
C LEU A 227 -6.84 9.72 -1.65
N MET A 228 -7.22 9.02 -0.58
CA MET A 228 -6.29 8.46 0.40
C MET A 228 -5.30 7.50 -0.28
N GLY A 229 -5.78 6.64 -1.18
CA GLY A 229 -4.92 5.75 -1.96
C GLY A 229 -3.93 6.49 -2.84
N VAL A 230 -4.38 7.48 -3.61
CA VAL A 230 -3.50 8.32 -4.42
C VAL A 230 -2.48 9.05 -3.54
N GLY A 231 -2.90 9.57 -2.38
CA GLY A 231 -2.02 10.20 -1.40
C GLY A 231 -0.92 9.26 -0.89
N LEU A 232 -1.26 8.02 -0.58
CA LEU A 232 -0.29 7.00 -0.15
C LEU A 232 0.69 6.63 -1.27
N PHE A 233 0.23 6.55 -2.53
CA PHE A 233 1.11 6.32 -3.68
C PHE A 233 2.12 7.46 -3.85
N ILE A 234 1.66 8.71 -3.81
CA ILE A 234 2.53 9.90 -3.91
C ILE A 234 3.53 9.91 -2.75
N LEU A 235 3.09 9.54 -1.54
CA LEU A 235 3.97 9.45 -0.37
C LEU A 235 5.09 8.43 -0.60
N ILE A 236 4.78 7.25 -1.15
CA ILE A 236 5.81 6.25 -1.49
C ILE A 236 6.77 6.76 -2.55
N ASP A 237 6.26 7.41 -3.60
CA ASP A 237 7.11 7.96 -4.67
C ASP A 237 8.08 9.02 -4.12
N LEU A 238 7.61 9.85 -3.18
CA LEU A 238 8.44 10.80 -2.48
C LEU A 238 9.48 10.11 -1.58
N LEU A 239 9.07 9.09 -0.82
CA LEU A 239 9.98 8.29 0.01
C LEU A 239 11.05 7.60 -0.84
N GLU A 240 10.70 7.10 -2.03
CA GLU A 240 11.67 6.50 -2.96
C GLU A 240 12.69 7.54 -3.45
N ALA A 241 12.24 8.73 -3.82
CA ALA A 241 13.13 9.79 -4.27
C ALA A 241 14.11 10.26 -3.19
N ILE A 242 13.67 10.29 -1.92
CA ILE A 242 14.48 10.73 -0.77
C ILE A 242 15.41 9.61 -0.29
N LEU A 243 14.89 8.39 -0.14
CA LEU A 243 15.61 7.31 0.51
C LEU A 243 16.45 6.48 -0.46
N CYS A 244 16.15 6.50 -1.77
CA CYS A 244 16.86 5.74 -2.80
C CYS A 244 17.52 6.64 -3.88
N PRO A 245 18.27 7.70 -3.53
CA PRO A 245 18.81 8.64 -4.52
C PRO A 245 19.75 7.98 -5.53
N TRP A 246 20.43 6.89 -5.14
CA TRP A 246 21.34 6.13 -6.02
C TRP A 246 20.64 5.46 -7.21
N GLN A 247 19.35 5.15 -7.12
CA GLN A 247 18.57 4.57 -8.23
C GLN A 247 18.38 5.57 -9.38
N SER A 248 18.33 6.88 -9.09
CA SER A 248 18.18 7.92 -10.12
C SER A 248 19.41 8.04 -11.01
N ILE A 249 20.60 7.74 -10.48
CA ILE A 249 21.90 7.84 -11.18
C ILE A 249 22.01 6.80 -12.30
N GLY A 250 21.36 5.64 -12.17
CA GLY A 250 21.36 4.58 -13.17
C GLY A 250 20.42 4.85 -14.36
N LYS A 251 19.28 5.50 -14.12
CA LYS A 251 18.27 5.79 -15.17
C LYS A 251 18.78 6.80 -16.21
N ASP A 252 19.64 7.74 -15.81
CA ASP A 252 20.26 8.70 -16.75
C ASP A 252 21.32 8.07 -17.67
N LYS A 253 21.95 6.95 -17.28
CA LYS A 253 22.87 6.21 -18.15
C LYS A 253 22.15 5.35 -19.18
N ALA A 254 21.03 4.73 -18.81
CA ALA A 254 20.26 3.86 -19.70
C ALA A 254 19.55 4.62 -20.85
N TYR A 255 19.29 5.91 -20.71
CA TYR A 255 18.76 6.78 -21.78
C TYR A 255 19.84 7.48 -22.61
N ARG A 256 21.13 7.31 -22.27
CA ARG A 256 22.28 7.93 -22.95
C ARG A 256 23.19 6.93 -23.66
N ALA A 257 22.88 5.63 -23.59
CA ALA A 257 23.51 4.57 -24.36
C ALA A 257 22.57 4.16 -25.51
#